data_AF-A0A7S1DN50-F1
#
_entry.id   AF-A0A7S1DN50-F1
#
_cell.length_a   1.000
_cell.length_b   1.000
_cell.length_c   1.000
_cell.angle_alpha   90.00
_cell.angle_beta   90.00
_cell.angle_gamma   90.00
#
_symmetry.space_group_name_H-M   'P 1'
#
loop_
_entity.id
_entity.type
_entity.pdbx_description
1 polymer ?
#
loop_
_entity_poly.entity_id
_entity_poly.type
_entity_poly.pdbx_seq_one_letter_code
_entity_poly.pdbx_strand_id
1 'polypeptide(L)'
;MEAGPSGRLVRVVRLKINANVTCSTIEEILGKRKQLVVASMDNTLQELRMQLEALAGSEEAARRLRVADFDSSSRHHLGLKDSILKEAAEIVERFRSDKGYEWFNSDANYSVAMREAAGLMRLCVGKWLYWLEDTKGDGVANTISEQSLEAVRQLKESGLNR
;
A
#
# COMPACT_ATOMS: atom_id res chain seq x y z
N MET A 1 -17.44 -33.40 47.86
CA MET A 1 -18.10 -34.40 47.00
C MET A 1 -19.57 -34.34 47.36
N GLU A 2 -20.44 -34.26 46.37
CA GLU A 2 -21.89 -34.22 46.58
C GLU A 2 -22.49 -35.48 45.95
N ALA A 3 -23.55 -36.01 46.55
CA ALA A 3 -24.26 -37.16 46.00
C ALA A 3 -25.09 -36.70 44.80
N GLY A 4 -24.80 -37.22 43.61
CA GLY A 4 -25.61 -36.95 42.43
C GLY A 4 -26.97 -37.65 42.52
N PRO A 5 -27.94 -37.29 41.65
CA PRO A 5 -29.29 -37.88 41.64
C PRO A 5 -29.32 -39.41 41.47
N SER A 6 -28.23 -40.00 40.98
CA SER A 6 -28.03 -41.43 40.75
C SER A 6 -27.26 -42.15 41.86
N GLY A 7 -27.01 -41.51 43.00
CA GLY A 7 -26.27 -42.09 44.13
C GLY A 7 -24.76 -42.20 43.93
N ARG A 8 -24.23 -41.78 42.77
CA ARG A 8 -22.78 -41.69 42.52
C ARG A 8 -22.20 -40.42 43.13
N LEU A 9 -21.01 -40.53 43.73
CA LEU A 9 -20.28 -39.40 44.28
C LEU A 9 -19.77 -38.50 43.14
N VAL A 10 -20.27 -37.27 43.08
CA VAL A 10 -19.86 -36.25 42.11
C VAL A 10 -18.88 -35.28 42.76
N ARG A 11 -17.75 -35.04 42.10
CA ARG A 11 -16.79 -34.02 42.52
C ARG A 11 -17.18 -32.68 41.91
N VAL A 12 -17.94 -31.88 42.66
CA VAL A 12 -18.32 -30.53 42.26
C VAL A 12 -17.13 -29.60 42.46
N VAL A 13 -16.65 -28.99 41.37
CA VAL A 13 -15.62 -27.96 41.38
C VAL A 13 -16.28 -26.64 41.02
N ARG A 14 -16.32 -25.70 41.97
CA ARG A 14 -16.85 -24.36 41.73
C ARG A 14 -15.80 -23.54 40.98
N LEU A 15 -16.02 -23.33 39.70
CA LEU A 15 -15.21 -22.43 38.88
C LEU A 15 -15.87 -21.05 38.86
N LYS A 16 -15.09 -20.01 39.18
CA LYS A 16 -15.48 -18.62 38.88
C LYS A 16 -15.05 -18.34 37.44
N ILE A 17 -16.00 -18.37 36.51
CA ILE A 17 -15.77 -17.97 35.12
C ILE A 17 -16.10 -16.48 35.04
N ASN A 18 -15.12 -15.66 34.69
CA ASN A 18 -15.37 -14.27 34.33
C ASN A 18 -15.80 -14.24 32.87
N ALA A 19 -17.11 -14.11 32.62
CA ALA A 19 -17.70 -14.02 31.28
C ALA A 19 -17.75 -12.58 30.76
N ASN A 20 -16.94 -11.66 31.31
CA ASN A 20 -16.91 -10.27 30.86
C ASN A 20 -15.96 -10.07 29.65
N VAL A 21 -15.96 -11.03 28.73
CA VAL A 21 -15.24 -10.88 27.48
C VAL A 21 -16.25 -10.28 26.50
N THR A 22 -16.12 -8.97 26.24
CA THR A 22 -16.59 -8.38 24.98
C THR A 22 -15.79 -9.02 23.85
N CYS A 23 -16.08 -10.28 23.55
CA CYS A 23 -15.49 -11.00 22.45
C CYS A 23 -16.12 -10.40 21.20
N SER A 24 -15.31 -9.68 20.42
CA SER A 24 -15.74 -9.24 19.10
C SER A 24 -16.26 -10.44 18.32
N THR A 25 -17.38 -10.27 17.63
CA THR A 25 -17.86 -11.31 16.71
C THR A 25 -16.79 -11.60 15.66
N ILE A 26 -16.84 -12.79 15.03
CA ILE A 26 -15.91 -13.12 13.94
C ILE A 26 -15.95 -12.02 12.88
N GLU A 27 -17.15 -11.57 12.51
CA GLU A 27 -17.38 -10.46 11.57
C GLU A 27 -16.70 -9.16 12.00
N GLU A 28 -16.73 -8.80 13.29
CA GLU A 28 -16.03 -7.63 13.81
C GLU A 28 -14.50 -7.77 13.71
N ILE A 29 -13.96 -8.96 13.95
CA ILE A 29 -12.51 -9.22 13.81
C ILE A 29 -12.10 -9.14 12.34
N LEU A 30 -12.91 -9.68 11.43
CA LEU A 30 -12.67 -9.62 9.99
C LEU A 30 -12.77 -8.20 9.45
N GLY A 31 -13.77 -7.44 9.90
CA GLY A 31 -13.92 -6.02 9.60
C GLY A 31 -12.70 -5.21 10.04
N LYS A 32 -12.18 -5.48 11.26
CA LYS A 32 -10.97 -4.82 11.78
C LYS A 32 -9.73 -5.08 10.92
N ARG A 33 -9.53 -6.30 10.41
CA ARG A 33 -8.39 -6.60 9.51
C ARG A 33 -8.44 -5.77 8.23
N LYS A 34 -9.61 -5.71 7.58
CA LYS A 34 -9.81 -4.87 6.39
C LYS A 34 -9.56 -3.39 6.72
N GLN A 35 -10.13 -2.91 7.82
CA GLN A 35 -9.97 -1.52 8.26
C GLN A 35 -8.49 -1.16 8.48
N LEU A 36 -7.71 -2.05 9.10
CA LEU A 36 -6.28 -1.82 9.33
C LEU A 36 -5.49 -1.69 8.02
N VAL A 37 -5.74 -2.55 7.04
CA VAL A 37 -5.06 -2.48 5.74
C VAL A 37 -5.42 -1.20 5.01
N VAL A 38 -6.72 -0.89 4.93
CA VAL A 38 -7.21 0.32 4.25
C VAL A 38 -6.66 1.58 4.92
N ALA A 39 -6.70 1.65 6.25
CA ALA A 39 -6.13 2.79 6.99
C ALA A 39 -4.61 2.92 6.77
N SER A 40 -3.87 1.82 6.74
CA SER A 40 -2.44 1.82 6.41
C SER A 40 -2.16 2.37 5.02
N MET A 41 -2.96 1.96 4.03
CA MET A 41 -2.87 2.45 2.65
C MET A 41 -3.25 3.92 2.52
N ASP A 42 -4.31 4.37 3.21
CA ASP A 42 -4.71 5.78 3.24
C ASP A 42 -3.61 6.67 3.83
N ASN A 43 -2.99 6.23 4.93
CA ASN A 43 -1.86 6.94 5.53
C ASN A 43 -0.67 7.02 4.55
N THR A 44 -0.36 5.91 3.88
CA THR A 44 0.70 5.86 2.88
C THR A 44 0.39 6.79 1.70
N LEU A 45 -0.87 6.88 1.27
CA LEU A 45 -1.30 7.79 0.20
C LEU A 45 -1.16 9.26 0.61
N GLN A 46 -1.49 9.61 1.85
CA GLN A 46 -1.30 10.97 2.38
C GLN A 46 0.18 11.35 2.43
N GLU A 47 1.02 10.45 2.94
CA GLU A 47 2.46 10.67 2.99
C GLU A 47 3.05 10.77 1.57
N LEU A 48 2.56 9.96 0.63
CA LEU A 48 2.98 10.01 -0.76
C LEU A 48 2.68 11.37 -1.40
N ARG A 49 1.50 11.95 -1.12
CA ARG A 49 1.16 13.30 -1.59
C ARG A 49 2.17 14.33 -1.10
N MET A 50 2.53 14.28 0.18
CA MET A 50 3.53 15.19 0.74
C MET A 50 4.90 15.00 0.09
N GLN A 51 5.37 13.76 -0.06
CA GLN A 51 6.67 13.48 -0.66
C GLN A 51 6.72 13.89 -2.13
N LEU A 52 5.68 13.59 -2.91
CA LEU A 52 5.62 14.00 -4.32
C LEU A 52 5.52 15.51 -4.48
N GLU A 53 4.85 16.23 -3.58
CA GLU A 53 4.84 17.69 -3.60
C GLU A 53 6.24 18.26 -3.35
N ALA A 54 6.96 17.72 -2.36
CA ALA A 54 8.33 18.12 -2.07
C ALA A 54 9.28 17.83 -3.26
N LEU A 55 9.13 16.67 -3.89
CA LEU A 55 9.90 16.28 -5.06
C LEU A 55 9.56 17.13 -6.29
N ALA A 56 8.28 17.47 -6.50
CA ALA A 56 7.84 18.36 -7.56
C ALA A 56 8.34 19.80 -7.38
N GLY A 57 8.44 20.27 -6.13
CA GLY A 57 9.01 21.56 -5.79
C GLY A 57 10.54 21.61 -5.78
N SER A 58 11.23 20.49 -6.06
CA SER A 58 12.69 20.43 -6.04
C SER A 58 13.34 21.19 -7.20
N GLU A 59 14.57 21.66 -6.99
CA GLU A 59 15.36 22.33 -8.04
C GLU A 59 15.60 21.40 -9.24
N GLU A 60 15.77 20.10 -9.00
CA GLU A 60 15.98 19.10 -10.06
C GLU A 60 14.75 18.99 -10.97
N ALA A 61 13.56 18.94 -10.37
CA ALA A 61 12.31 18.94 -11.13
C ALA A 61 12.16 20.24 -11.93
N ALA A 62 12.44 21.39 -11.32
CA ALA A 62 12.39 22.68 -12.01
C ALA A 62 13.39 22.76 -13.17
N ARG A 63 14.61 22.24 -13.00
CA ARG A 63 15.65 22.20 -14.04
C ARG A 63 15.21 21.33 -15.21
N ARG A 64 14.67 20.15 -14.92
CA ARG A 64 14.18 19.22 -15.93
C ARG A 64 13.00 19.79 -16.71
N LEU A 65 12.04 20.44 -16.05
CA LEU A 65 10.91 21.12 -16.70
C LEU A 65 11.38 22.20 -17.69
N ARG A 66 12.41 22.98 -17.32
CA ARG A 66 13.00 23.99 -18.21
C ARG A 66 13.65 23.39 -19.46
N VAL A 67 14.31 22.23 -19.33
CA VAL A 67 14.89 21.51 -20.47
C VAL A 67 13.79 20.92 -21.35
N ALA A 68 12.75 20.38 -20.71
CA ALA A 68 11.58 19.80 -21.35
C ALA A 68 10.72 20.80 -22.13
N ASP A 69 10.62 22.07 -21.70
CA ASP A 69 9.88 23.11 -22.43
C ASP A 69 10.43 23.39 -23.84
N PHE A 70 11.67 23.01 -24.12
CA PHE A 70 12.28 23.11 -25.45
C PHE A 70 11.97 21.92 -26.37
N ASP A 71 11.47 20.80 -25.83
CA ASP A 71 11.16 19.59 -26.60
C ASP A 71 9.67 19.27 -26.48
N SER A 72 8.93 19.41 -27.59
CA SER A 72 7.46 19.29 -27.63
C SER A 72 6.91 17.93 -27.14
N SER A 73 7.75 16.89 -27.17
CA SER A 73 7.48 15.54 -26.65
C SER A 73 7.31 15.51 -25.13
N SER A 74 7.79 16.54 -24.44
CA SER A 74 7.90 16.53 -23.00
C SER A 74 6.57 16.79 -22.29
N ARG A 75 5.56 17.42 -22.91
CA ARG A 75 4.31 17.87 -22.25
C ARG A 75 3.52 16.78 -21.49
N HIS A 76 3.86 15.51 -21.66
CA HIS A 76 3.38 14.40 -20.82
C HIS A 76 3.78 14.49 -19.33
N HIS A 77 4.76 15.33 -18.95
CA HIS A 77 5.24 15.42 -17.56
C HIS A 77 4.37 16.30 -16.64
N LEU A 78 3.59 17.25 -17.19
CA LEU A 78 2.81 18.20 -16.38
C LEU A 78 1.72 17.52 -15.55
N GLY A 79 1.32 16.30 -15.95
CA GLY A 79 0.39 15.46 -15.21
C GLY A 79 1.04 14.25 -14.52
N LEU A 80 2.37 14.13 -14.45
CA LEU A 80 3.02 12.93 -13.89
C LEU A 80 2.70 12.76 -12.39
N LYS A 81 2.80 13.85 -11.61
CA LYS A 81 2.41 13.85 -10.19
C LYS A 81 0.97 13.35 -10.03
N ASP A 82 0.07 13.95 -10.79
CA ASP A 82 -1.36 13.65 -10.72
C ASP A 82 -1.67 12.22 -11.20
N SER A 83 -0.95 11.73 -12.21
CA SER A 83 -1.04 10.34 -12.67
C SER A 83 -0.61 9.36 -11.59
N ILE A 84 0.54 9.59 -10.95
CA ILE A 84 1.03 8.73 -9.87
C ILE A 84 0.04 8.72 -8.70
N LEU A 85 -0.47 9.90 -8.32
CA LEU A 85 -1.47 10.01 -7.24
C LEU A 85 -2.79 9.34 -7.59
N LYS A 86 -3.24 9.45 -8.84
CA LYS A 86 -4.44 8.79 -9.33
C LYS A 86 -4.28 7.28 -9.31
N GLU A 87 -3.19 6.75 -9.88
CA GLU A 87 -2.90 5.31 -9.87
C GLU A 87 -2.78 4.77 -8.43
N ALA A 88 -2.14 5.52 -7.53
CA ALA A 88 -2.05 5.14 -6.12
C ALA A 88 -3.43 5.12 -5.44
N ALA A 89 -4.27 6.13 -5.68
CA ALA A 89 -5.64 6.16 -5.16
C ALA A 89 -6.49 5.01 -5.70
N GLU A 90 -6.36 4.66 -6.99
CA GLU A 90 -7.02 3.51 -7.59
C GLU A 90 -6.59 2.20 -6.92
N ILE A 91 -5.29 2.03 -6.58
CA ILE A 91 -4.82 0.88 -5.82
C ILE A 91 -5.55 0.80 -4.46
N VAL A 92 -5.60 1.88 -3.70
CA VAL A 92 -6.29 1.91 -2.38
C VAL A 92 -7.78 1.59 -2.54
N GLU A 93 -8.44 2.18 -3.55
CA GLU A 93 -9.86 1.95 -3.80
C GLU A 93 -10.16 0.49 -4.17
N ARG A 94 -9.26 -0.22 -4.86
CA ARG A 94 -9.43 -1.66 -5.10
C ARG A 94 -9.48 -2.47 -3.79
N PHE A 95 -8.65 -2.12 -2.80
CA PHE A 95 -8.70 -2.79 -1.49
C PHE A 95 -9.91 -2.38 -0.65
N ARG A 96 -10.39 -1.14 -0.82
CA ARG A 96 -11.57 -0.62 -0.12
C ARG A 96 -12.88 -1.21 -0.68
N SER A 97 -13.03 -1.22 -2.00
CA SER A 97 -14.31 -1.43 -2.68
C SER A 97 -14.42 -2.83 -3.29
N ASP A 98 -13.37 -3.37 -3.90
CA ASP A 98 -13.46 -4.64 -4.65
C ASP A 98 -13.26 -5.87 -3.75
N LYS A 99 -12.72 -5.69 -2.53
CA LYS A 99 -12.43 -6.78 -1.59
C LYS A 99 -13.40 -6.78 -0.41
N GLY A 100 -14.21 -7.82 -0.30
CA GLY A 100 -15.02 -8.09 0.91
C GLY A 100 -14.13 -8.37 2.13
N TYR A 101 -14.67 -8.22 3.34
CA TYR A 101 -13.93 -8.50 4.58
C TYR A 101 -13.41 -9.95 4.66
N GLU A 102 -14.11 -10.88 4.01
CA GLU A 102 -13.77 -12.30 3.90
C GLU A 102 -12.44 -12.54 3.16
N TRP A 103 -12.13 -11.70 2.17
CA TRP A 103 -10.89 -11.82 1.40
C TRP A 103 -9.65 -11.62 2.28
N PHE A 104 -9.74 -10.71 3.25
CA PHE A 104 -8.67 -10.40 4.21
C PHE A 104 -8.54 -11.43 5.36
N ASN A 105 -9.45 -12.41 5.43
CA ASN A 105 -9.35 -13.45 6.45
C ASN A 105 -8.23 -14.45 6.13
N SER A 106 -7.93 -14.65 4.85
CA SER A 106 -6.78 -15.45 4.45
C SER A 106 -5.49 -14.72 4.77
N ASP A 107 -4.63 -15.31 5.60
CA ASP A 107 -3.32 -14.74 5.95
C ASP A 107 -2.45 -14.52 4.70
N ALA A 108 -2.60 -15.34 3.65
CA ALA A 108 -1.93 -15.14 2.38
C ALA A 108 -2.38 -13.85 1.69
N ASN A 109 -3.69 -13.62 1.61
CA ASN A 109 -4.27 -12.42 1.01
C ASN A 109 -3.95 -11.16 1.83
N TYR A 110 -4.05 -11.26 3.16
CA TYR A 110 -3.68 -10.18 4.07
C TYR A 110 -2.21 -9.80 3.92
N SER A 111 -1.32 -10.80 3.83
CA SER A 111 0.12 -10.58 3.60
C SER A 111 0.40 -9.92 2.25
N VAL A 112 -0.33 -10.29 1.19
CA VAL A 112 -0.24 -9.63 -0.12
C VAL A 112 -0.66 -8.16 -0.01
N ALA A 113 -1.78 -7.88 0.65
CA ALA A 113 -2.28 -6.51 0.81
C ALA A 113 -1.31 -5.64 1.62
N MET A 114 -0.75 -6.17 2.70
CA MET A 114 0.25 -5.45 3.49
C MET A 114 1.56 -5.23 2.72
N ARG A 115 1.97 -6.18 1.87
CA ARG A 115 3.13 -6.01 1.00
C ARG A 115 2.90 -4.94 -0.05
N GLU A 116 1.72 -4.92 -0.67
CA GLU A 116 1.35 -3.86 -1.61
C GLU A 116 1.29 -2.50 -0.93
N ALA A 117 0.70 -2.41 0.28
CA ALA A 117 0.68 -1.18 1.06
C ALA A 117 2.11 -0.67 1.34
N ALA A 118 3.00 -1.56 1.80
CA ALA A 118 4.40 -1.21 2.06
C ALA A 118 5.18 -0.87 0.78
N GLY A 119 4.81 -1.46 -0.35
CA GLY A 119 5.46 -1.22 -1.65
C GLY A 119 4.99 0.06 -2.35
N LEU A 120 3.79 0.55 -2.04
CA LEU A 120 3.13 1.65 -2.75
C LEU A 120 4.00 2.92 -2.77
N MET A 121 4.51 3.34 -1.61
CA MET A 121 5.39 4.51 -1.50
C MET A 121 6.62 4.36 -2.39
N ARG A 122 7.33 3.24 -2.24
CA ARG A 122 8.57 2.94 -2.96
C ARG A 122 8.34 2.95 -4.48
N LEU A 123 7.24 2.37 -4.94
CA LEU A 123 6.89 2.31 -6.36
C LEU A 123 6.59 3.70 -6.93
N CYS A 124 5.78 4.49 -6.23
CA CYS A 124 5.37 5.82 -6.67
C CYS A 124 6.53 6.80 -6.70
N VAL A 125 7.32 6.86 -5.62
CA VAL A 125 8.51 7.70 -5.53
C VAL A 125 9.57 7.23 -6.53
N GLY A 126 9.76 5.92 -6.69
CA GLY A 126 10.66 5.35 -7.68
C GLY A 126 10.31 5.78 -9.11
N LYS A 127 9.02 5.77 -9.47
CA LYS A 127 8.53 6.26 -10.77
C LYS A 127 8.85 7.74 -10.99
N TRP A 128 8.71 8.58 -9.95
CA TRP A 128 9.10 9.99 -10.03
C TRP A 128 10.61 10.18 -10.21
N LEU A 129 11.41 9.53 -9.37
CA LEU A 129 12.87 9.64 -9.43
C LEU A 129 13.42 9.15 -10.77
N TYR A 130 12.83 8.09 -11.30
CA TYR A 130 13.18 7.60 -12.62
C TYR A 130 12.88 8.62 -13.72
N TRP A 131 11.72 9.28 -13.66
CA TRP A 131 11.45 10.39 -14.57
C TRP A 131 12.50 11.48 -14.45
N LEU A 132 12.94 11.85 -13.25
CA LEU A 132 14.02 12.85 -13.10
C LEU A 132 15.32 12.43 -13.79
N GLU A 133 15.70 11.16 -13.65
CA GLU A 133 16.95 10.60 -14.16
C GLU A 133 16.91 10.23 -15.66
N ASP A 134 15.74 10.01 -16.25
CA ASP A 134 15.61 9.56 -17.64
C ASP A 134 16.05 10.66 -18.62
N THR A 135 17.26 10.57 -19.14
CA THR A 135 17.80 11.59 -20.07
C THR A 135 17.27 11.47 -21.51
N LYS A 136 16.52 10.42 -21.83
CA LYS A 136 16.06 10.13 -23.20
C LYS A 136 14.61 10.53 -23.47
N GLY A 137 13.81 10.77 -22.43
CA GLY A 137 12.42 11.20 -22.55
C GLY A 137 11.42 10.08 -22.88
N ASP A 138 11.90 8.83 -23.00
CA ASP A 138 11.10 7.67 -23.40
C ASP A 138 10.56 6.86 -22.20
N GLY A 139 11.05 7.15 -20.99
CA GLY A 139 11.00 6.25 -19.85
C GLY A 139 10.07 6.72 -18.75
N VAL A 140 8.75 6.76 -18.97
CA VAL A 140 7.83 6.63 -17.84
C VAL A 140 6.92 5.47 -18.14
N ALA A 141 7.14 4.35 -17.43
CA ALA A 141 6.20 3.23 -17.48
C ALA A 141 4.80 3.74 -17.12
N ASN A 142 3.83 3.50 -18.00
CA ASN A 142 2.45 3.98 -17.87
C ASN A 142 1.72 3.46 -16.63
N THR A 143 2.34 2.56 -15.86
CA THR A 143 1.70 1.93 -14.69
C THR A 143 2.71 1.70 -13.56
N ILE A 144 2.30 1.95 -12.33
CA ILE A 144 3.02 1.59 -11.10
C ILE A 144 3.04 0.05 -10.99
N SER A 145 4.21 -0.56 -11.19
CA SER A 145 4.40 -2.01 -11.08
C SER A 145 5.83 -2.36 -10.65
N GLU A 146 6.08 -3.57 -10.12
CA GLU A 146 7.45 -4.02 -9.84
C GLU A 146 8.31 -4.11 -11.10
N GLN A 147 7.71 -4.42 -12.25
CA GLN A 147 8.41 -4.39 -13.55
C GLN A 147 8.90 -2.98 -13.89
N SER A 148 8.13 -1.95 -13.51
CA SER A 148 8.52 -0.56 -13.67
C SER A 148 9.76 -0.24 -12.84
N LEU A 149 9.86 -0.76 -11.61
CA LEU A 149 11.05 -0.61 -10.75
C LEU A 149 12.26 -1.39 -11.25
N GLU A 150 12.06 -2.60 -11.78
CA GLU A 150 13.15 -3.39 -12.37
C GLU A 150 13.77 -2.64 -13.56
N ALA A 151 12.93 -1.99 -14.38
CA ALA A 151 13.39 -1.11 -15.45
C ALA A 151 14.17 0.11 -14.93
N VAL A 152 13.74 0.73 -13.82
CA VAL A 152 14.52 1.82 -13.16
C VAL A 152 15.87 1.30 -12.69
N ARG A 153 15.90 0.14 -12.05
CA ARG A 153 17.12 -0.47 -11.50
C ARG A 153 18.12 -0.81 -12.60
N GLN A 154 17.64 -1.42 -13.69
CA GLN A 154 18.47 -1.73 -14.86
C GLN A 154 19.04 -0.47 -15.51
N LEU A 155 18.30 0.63 -15.53
CA LEU A 155 18.80 1.89 -16.08
C LEU A 155 19.87 2.53 -15.20
N LYS A 156 19.72 2.49 -13.87
CA LYS A 156 20.79 2.88 -12.93
C LYS A 156 22.05 2.05 -13.11
N GLU A 157 21.91 0.74 -13.22
CA GLU A 157 23.03 -0.19 -13.44
C GLU A 157 23.70 0.02 -14.82
N SER A 158 22.93 0.41 -15.85
CA SER A 158 23.47 0.72 -17.18
C SER A 158 24.17 2.09 -17.27
N GLY A 159 23.75 3.07 -16.46
CA GLY A 159 24.35 4.40 -16.40
C GLY A 159 25.66 4.47 -15.61
N LEU A 160 25.91 3.50 -14.72
CA LEU A 160 27.15 3.35 -13.96
C LEU A 160 28.32 2.75 -14.76
N ASN A 161 28.07 2.27 -15.98
CA ASN A 161 29.08 1.68 -16.88
C ASN A 161 29.54 2.65 -18.00
N ARG A 162 29.37 3.97 -17.82
CA ARG A 162 29.88 4.99 -18.74
C ARG A 162 30.82 5.96 -18.05
#